data_AF-A0A842KES9-F1
#
_entry.id   AF-A0A842KES9-F1
#
_cell.length_a   1.000
_cell.length_b   1.000
_cell.length_c   1.000
_cell.angle_alpha   90.00
_cell.angle_beta   90.00
_cell.angle_gamma   90.00
#
_symmetry.space_group_name_H-M   'P 1'
#
loop_
_entity.id
_entity.type
_entity.pdbx_description
1 polymer ?
#
loop_
_entity_poly.entity_id
_entity_poly.type
_entity_poly.pdbx_seq_one_letter_code
_entity_poly.pdbx_strand_id
1 'polypeptide(L)'
;MKKIFGVSALILFLIAISINSFNSAKKENNEEWNKEFGAEGTISFFVDGIVTDDGIVLLGRIYEKVWVVKIDKEGNEIWNRTFRRNLRVEEYG
;
A
#
# COMPACT_ATOMS: atom_id res chain seq x y z
N MET A 1 -29.64 15.43 -55.89
CA MET A 1 -29.58 15.62 -54.42
C MET A 1 -28.68 14.53 -53.83
N LYS A 2 -27.41 14.84 -53.50
CA LYS A 2 -26.47 13.88 -52.90
C LYS A 2 -26.70 13.87 -51.39
N LYS A 3 -27.16 12.75 -50.83
CA LYS A 3 -27.55 12.64 -49.42
C LYS A 3 -26.28 12.61 -48.54
N ILE A 4 -26.16 13.55 -47.61
CA ILE A 4 -25.04 13.65 -46.65
C ILE A 4 -25.30 12.64 -45.53
N PHE A 5 -24.81 11.41 -45.67
CA PHE A 5 -24.93 10.36 -44.64
C PHE A 5 -23.61 10.09 -43.88
N GLY A 6 -22.48 10.62 -44.34
CA GLY A 6 -21.15 10.22 -43.82
C GLY A 6 -20.73 10.84 -42.48
N VAL A 7 -21.16 12.07 -42.18
CA VAL A 7 -20.64 12.81 -41.01
C VAL A 7 -21.30 12.34 -39.70
N SER A 8 -22.60 11.98 -39.75
CA SER A 8 -23.35 11.53 -38.57
C SER A 8 -22.85 10.19 -38.02
N ALA A 9 -22.52 9.24 -38.90
CA ALA A 9 -22.01 7.92 -38.50
C ALA A 9 -20.62 8.02 -37.83
N LEU A 10 -19.76 8.92 -38.30
CA LEU A 10 -18.44 9.13 -37.72
C LEU A 10 -18.52 9.76 -36.32
N ILE A 11 -19.43 10.70 -36.10
CA ILE A 11 -19.65 11.32 -34.79
C ILE A 11 -20.15 10.28 -33.78
N LEU A 12 -21.10 9.43 -34.16
CA LEU A 12 -21.60 8.35 -33.28
C LEU A 12 -20.52 7.30 -32.97
N PHE A 13 -19.66 7.00 -33.95
CA PHE A 13 -18.53 6.09 -33.75
C PHE A 13 -17.48 6.66 -32.78
N LEU A 14 -17.18 7.96 -32.87
CA LEU A 14 -16.28 8.64 -31.93
C LEU A 14 -16.88 8.71 -30.52
N ILE A 15 -18.19 8.97 -30.40
CA ILE A 15 -18.89 8.93 -29.11
C ILE A 15 -18.81 7.52 -28.51
N ALA A 16 -19.05 6.46 -29.30
CA ALA A 16 -18.93 5.08 -28.82
C ALA A 16 -17.51 4.73 -28.32
N ILE A 17 -16.46 5.16 -29.03
CA ILE A 17 -15.06 4.99 -28.60
C ILE A 17 -14.79 5.71 -27.26
N SER A 18 -15.30 6.94 -27.12
CA SER A 18 -15.11 7.73 -25.89
C SER A 18 -15.78 7.11 -24.66
N ILE A 19 -16.97 6.52 -24.82
CA ILE A 19 -17.71 5.86 -23.73
C ILE A 19 -16.98 4.58 -23.28
N ASN A 20 -16.44 3.80 -24.21
CA ASN A 20 -15.65 2.61 -23.88
C ASN A 20 -14.38 2.96 -23.10
N SER A 21 -13.71 4.05 -23.47
CA SER A 21 -12.50 4.54 -22.78
C SER A 21 -12.80 5.02 -21.35
N PHE A 22 -13.97 5.61 -21.13
CA PHE A 22 -14.40 6.09 -19.81
C PHE A 22 -14.75 4.96 -18.83
N ASN A 23 -15.32 3.84 -19.31
CA ASN A 23 -15.63 2.69 -18.46
C ASN A 23 -14.37 1.94 -17.98
N SER A 24 -13.28 1.97 -18.76
CA SER A 24 -11.98 1.42 -18.32
C SER A 24 -11.37 2.22 -17.16
N ALA A 25 -11.65 3.52 -17.09
CA ALA A 25 -11.07 4.42 -16.09
C ALA A 25 -11.76 4.37 -14.71
N LYS A 26 -12.86 3.62 -14.54
CA LYS A 26 -13.62 3.57 -13.27
C LYS A 26 -13.15 2.50 -12.29
N LYS A 27 -12.11 1.73 -12.64
CA LYS A 27 -11.50 0.74 -11.73
C LYS A 27 -10.01 0.60 -11.98
N GLU A 28 -9.31 1.72 -12.02
CA GLU A 28 -7.92 1.72 -11.57
C GLU A 28 -7.98 2.12 -10.10
N ASN A 29 -7.72 1.16 -9.21
CA ASN A 29 -7.36 1.51 -7.85
C ASN A 29 -6.10 2.38 -7.99
N ASN A 30 -6.25 3.71 -7.88
CA ASN A 30 -5.16 4.65 -7.64
C ASN A 30 -4.56 4.41 -6.23
N GLU A 31 -4.29 3.17 -5.88
CA GLU A 31 -3.54 2.82 -4.69
C GLU A 31 -2.10 3.21 -4.99
N GLU A 32 -1.76 4.42 -4.55
CA GLU A 32 -0.39 4.89 -4.38
C GLU A 32 0.32 3.88 -3.47
N TRP A 33 0.91 2.84 -4.08
CA TRP A 33 1.78 1.79 -3.52
C TRP A 33 1.59 1.42 -2.04
N ASN A 34 1.27 0.15 -1.76
CA ASN A 34 1.30 -0.39 -0.41
C ASN A 34 2.23 -1.61 -0.30
N LYS A 35 2.80 -1.78 0.90
CA LYS A 35 3.50 -3.01 1.28
C LYS A 35 3.16 -3.39 2.70
N GLU A 36 2.71 -4.62 2.87
CA GLU A 36 2.29 -5.15 4.15
C GLU A 36 3.46 -5.84 4.85
N PHE A 37 3.50 -5.68 6.18
CA PHE A 37 4.44 -6.36 7.04
C PHE A 37 3.66 -6.97 8.20
N GLY A 38 4.03 -8.19 8.60
CA GLY A 38 3.39 -8.89 9.70
C GLY A 38 3.40 -10.40 9.47
N ALA A 39 2.68 -11.12 10.32
CA ALA A 39 2.42 -12.54 10.15
C ALA A 39 0.91 -12.77 10.04
N GLU A 40 0.51 -13.71 9.20
CA GLU A 40 -0.91 -14.06 9.03
C GLU A 40 -1.55 -14.40 10.38
N GLY A 41 -2.78 -13.93 10.60
CA GLY A 41 -3.52 -14.15 11.85
C GLY A 41 -2.96 -13.43 13.09
N THR A 42 -2.03 -12.49 12.91
CA THR A 42 -1.46 -11.68 13.99
C THR A 42 -2.02 -10.25 13.99
N ILE A 43 -2.27 -9.70 15.18
CA ILE A 43 -2.48 -8.27 15.36
C ILE A 43 -1.10 -7.60 15.41
N SER A 44 -0.75 -6.88 14.36
CA SER A 44 0.47 -6.09 14.25
C SER A 44 0.19 -4.70 13.69
N PHE A 45 0.88 -3.70 14.22
CA PHE A 45 0.78 -2.32 13.74
C PHE A 45 2.07 -1.56 14.03
N PHE A 46 2.39 -0.61 13.16
CA PHE A 46 3.42 0.38 13.42
C PHE A 46 2.85 1.53 14.24
N VAL A 47 3.69 2.07 15.13
CA VAL A 47 3.38 3.16 16.04
C VAL A 47 4.13 4.42 15.64
N ASP A 48 5.37 4.27 15.17
CA ASP A 48 6.23 5.38 14.79
C ASP A 48 7.25 4.93 13.72
N GLY A 49 7.89 5.89 13.06
CA GLY A 49 8.92 5.63 12.08
C GLY A 49 9.93 6.77 11.99
N ILE A 50 11.21 6.42 11.85
CA ILE A 50 12.29 7.37 11.62
C ILE A 50 12.90 7.18 10.24
N VAL A 51 12.94 8.26 9.48
CA VAL A 51 13.64 8.33 8.19
C VAL A 51 15.15 8.43 8.45
N THR A 52 15.91 7.72 7.64
CA THR A 52 17.37 7.66 7.67
C THR A 52 17.90 7.78 6.25
N ASP A 53 19.21 7.98 6.08
CA ASP A 53 19.81 8.23 4.76
C ASP A 53 19.57 7.10 3.74
N ASP A 54 19.38 5.87 4.22
CA ASP A 54 19.23 4.64 3.43
C ASP A 54 17.83 4.00 3.55
N GLY A 55 16.84 4.66 4.15
CA GLY A 55 15.46 4.17 4.20
C GLY A 55 14.73 4.55 5.50
N ILE A 56 13.92 3.65 6.06
CA ILE A 56 13.07 3.94 7.22
C ILE A 56 13.19 2.83 8.27
N VAL A 57 13.33 3.20 9.54
CA VAL A 57 13.15 2.28 10.67
C VAL A 57 11.76 2.48 11.24
N LEU A 58 10.93 1.45 11.19
CA LEU A 58 9.57 1.41 11.70
C LEU A 58 9.55 0.73 13.07
N LEU A 59 8.95 1.40 14.05
CA LEU A 59 8.69 0.88 15.39
C LEU A 59 7.21 0.50 15.50
N GLY A 60 6.93 -0.69 15.99
CA GLY A 60 5.58 -1.20 16.11
C GLY A 60 5.43 -2.22 17.23
N ARG A 61 4.27 -2.88 17.21
CA ARG A 61 3.95 -4.00 18.07
C ARG A 61 3.51 -5.19 17.26
N ILE A 62 3.88 -6.37 17.75
CA ILE A 62 3.36 -7.65 17.30
C ILE A 62 2.97 -8.45 18.53
N TYR A 63 1.67 -8.64 18.75
CA TYR A 63 1.13 -9.07 20.05
C TYR A 63 1.69 -8.21 21.21
N GLU A 64 2.26 -8.85 22.24
CA GLU A 64 2.86 -8.21 23.42
C GLU A 64 4.34 -7.82 23.27
N LYS A 65 4.88 -7.96 22.06
CA LYS A 65 6.30 -7.76 21.77
C LYS A 65 6.52 -6.44 21.05
N VAL A 66 7.66 -5.80 21.34
CA VAL A 66 8.14 -4.67 20.55
C VAL A 66 8.63 -5.22 19.22
N TRP A 67 8.23 -4.59 18.13
CA TRP A 67 8.57 -5.00 16.79
C TRP A 67 9.27 -3.86 16.07
N VAL A 68 10.41 -4.11 15.45
CA VAL A 68 11.18 -3.10 14.73
C VAL A 68 11.56 -3.66 13.36
N VAL A 69 11.26 -2.90 12.32
CA VAL A 69 11.53 -3.26 10.93
C VAL A 69 12.33 -2.15 10.27
N LYS A 70 13.39 -2.50 9.53
CA LYS A 70 14.11 -1.57 8.67
C LYS A 70 13.80 -1.90 7.22
N ILE A 71 13.42 -0.87 6.49
CA ILE A 71 13.22 -0.92 5.03
C ILE A 71 14.16 0.04 4.32
N ASP A 72 14.48 -0.27 3.05
CA ASP A 72 15.15 0.65 2.13
C ASP A 72 14.17 1.68 1.56
N LYS A 73 14.62 2.51 0.60
CA LYS A 73 13.82 3.59 -0.01
C LYS A 73 12.72 3.06 -0.93
N GLU A 74 12.89 1.85 -1.43
CA GLU A 74 11.96 1.12 -2.29
C GLU A 74 10.99 0.26 -1.48
N GLY A 75 11.12 0.26 -0.14
CA GLY A 75 10.28 -0.48 0.79
C GLY A 75 10.71 -1.95 0.97
N ASN A 76 11.89 -2.37 0.53
CA ASN A 76 12.39 -3.73 0.77
C ASN A 76 12.88 -3.90 2.20
N GLU A 77 12.55 -5.04 2.81
CA GLU A 77 13.03 -5.37 4.15
C GLU A 77 14.55 -5.54 4.12
N ILE A 78 15.25 -4.74 4.93
CA ILE A 78 16.68 -4.92 5.21
C ILE A 78 16.83 -5.85 6.42
N TRP A 79 16.05 -5.60 7.48
CA TRP A 79 15.97 -6.49 8.64
C TRP A 79 14.66 -6.32 9.42
N ASN A 80 14.32 -7.36 10.18
CA ASN A 80 13.12 -7.43 11.01
C ASN A 80 13.44 -8.09 12.35
N ARG A 81 13.08 -7.43 13.47
CA ARG A 81 13.44 -7.84 14.82
C ARG A 81 12.26 -7.69 15.77
N THR A 82 12.11 -8.67 16.65
CA THR A 82 11.08 -8.67 17.70
C THR A 82 11.73 -8.82 19.07
N PHE A 83 11.38 -7.95 20.00
CA PHE A 83 11.91 -7.91 21.35
C PHE A 83 10.80 -8.23 22.35
N ARG A 84 11.04 -9.23 23.19
CA ARG A 84 10.14 -9.57 24.29
C ARG A 84 10.51 -8.73 25.50
N ARG A 85 9.49 -8.32 26.26
CA ARG A 85 9.72 -7.72 27.58
C ARG A 85 10.15 -8.83 28.52
N ASN A 86 11.41 -8.79 28.98
CA ASN A 86 11.82 -9.60 30.12
C ASN A 86 11.30 -8.91 31.39
N LEU A 87 10.10 -9.29 31.82
CA LEU A 87 9.62 -8.97 33.15
C LEU A 87 10.44 -9.80 34.14
N ARG A 88 11.55 -9.25 34.64
CA ARG A 88 12.06 -9.71 35.93
C ARG A 88 11.07 -9.19 36.96
N VAL A 89 10.22 -10.07 37.47
CA VAL A 89 9.54 -9.80 38.73
C VAL A 89 10.64 -9.88 39.77
N GLU A 90 11.08 -8.74 40.28
CA GLU A 90 11.86 -8.74 41.51
C GLU A 90 10.91 -9.26 42.59
N GLU A 91 11.13 -10.51 43.02
CA GLU A 91 10.48 -11.03 44.22
C GLU A 91 10.94 -10.15 45.38
N TYR A 92 10.04 -9.27 45.84
CA TYR A 92 10.19 -8.63 47.13
C TYR A 92 10.02 -9.72 48.18
N GLY A 93 11.15 -10.21 48.70
CA GLY A 93 11.22 -11.08 49.87
C GLY A 93 10.96 -10.33 51.17
#